data_AF-A0A521JKY7-F1
#
_entry.id   AF-A0A521JKY7-F1
#
_cell.length_a   1.000
_cell.length_b   1.000
_cell.length_c   1.000
_cell.angle_alpha   90.00
_cell.angle_beta   90.00
_cell.angle_gamma   90.00
#
_symmetry.space_group_name_H-M   'P 1'
#
loop_
_entity.id
_entity.type
_entity.pdbx_description
1 polymer ?
#
loop_
_entity_poly.entity_id
_entity_poly.type
_entity_poly.pdbx_seq_one_letter_code
_entity_poly.pdbx_strand_id
1 'polypeptide(L)'
;MKNNGILSFSGHDKEYIEAKYSQYIDGKKFFPYADTECYWETFTIDEMIDLAQKTGFLVVECKRGIVYKEEDGPILHCVCRKSL
;
A
#
# COMPACT_ATOMS: atom_id res chain seq x y z
N MET A 1 6.75 -1.13 -19.24
CA MET A 1 5.98 -2.39 -19.35
C MET A 1 5.68 -2.68 -20.82
N LYS A 2 5.56 -3.96 -21.20
CA LYS A 2 5.06 -4.35 -22.52
C LYS A 2 3.65 -3.78 -22.74
N ASN A 3 3.21 -3.61 -23.99
CA ASN A 3 1.81 -3.24 -24.28
C ASN A 3 0.87 -4.23 -23.57
N ASN A 4 -0.21 -3.72 -22.97
CA ASN A 4 -1.11 -4.47 -22.09
C ASN A 4 -0.45 -5.05 -20.82
N GLY A 5 0.72 -4.55 -20.43
CA GLY A 5 1.42 -4.98 -19.25
C GLY A 5 0.60 -4.74 -17.98
N ILE A 6 0.57 -5.75 -17.13
CA ILE A 6 -0.02 -5.71 -15.80
C ILE A 6 1.08 -5.39 -14.80
N LEU A 7 0.81 -4.43 -13.92
CA LEU A 7 1.62 -4.13 -12.74
C LEU A 7 0.82 -4.58 -11.52
N SER A 8 1.46 -5.37 -10.67
CA SER A 8 0.91 -5.77 -9.38
C SER A 8 1.81 -5.24 -8.28
N PHE A 9 1.23 -4.58 -7.29
CA PHE A 9 1.97 -4.01 -6.17
C PHE A 9 1.13 -4.06 -4.90
N SER A 10 1.81 -3.94 -3.77
CA SER A 10 1.18 -3.88 -2.46
C SER A 10 1.74 -2.73 -1.63
N GLY A 11 0.94 -2.26 -0.67
CA GLY A 11 1.32 -1.25 0.31
C GLY A 11 0.88 -1.63 1.72
N HIS A 12 1.42 -0.92 2.70
CA HIS A 12 1.05 -1.07 4.10
C HIS A 12 -0.22 -0.30 4.41
N ASP A 13 -1.17 -0.96 5.07
CA ASP A 13 -2.49 -0.42 5.34
C ASP A 13 -2.45 0.61 6.47
N LYS A 14 -2.70 1.88 6.12
CA LYS A 14 -2.66 3.00 7.05
C LYS A 14 -3.68 2.86 8.17
N GLU A 15 -4.93 2.51 7.85
CA GLU A 15 -6.00 2.45 8.84
C GLU A 15 -5.73 1.36 9.88
N TYR A 16 -5.20 0.21 9.46
CA TYR A 16 -4.82 -0.85 10.38
C TYR A 16 -3.68 -0.42 11.30
N ILE A 17 -2.64 0.20 10.73
CA ILE A 17 -1.45 0.60 11.48
C ILE A 17 -1.80 1.73 12.46
N GLU A 18 -2.61 2.72 12.06
CA GLU A 18 -3.10 3.77 12.96
C GLU A 18 -3.93 3.19 14.11
N ALA A 19 -4.77 2.19 13.84
CA ALA A 19 -5.59 1.57 14.87
C ALA A 19 -4.79 0.76 15.92
N LYS A 20 -3.70 0.10 15.52
CA LYS A 20 -2.94 -0.81 16.40
C LYS A 20 -1.60 -0.27 16.89
N TYR A 21 -0.99 0.65 16.15
CA TYR A 21 0.42 1.01 16.26
C TYR A 21 0.65 2.52 16.12
N SER A 22 -0.35 3.35 16.45
CA SER A 22 -0.29 4.82 16.30
C SER A 22 0.93 5.47 16.97
N GLN A 23 1.46 4.89 18.04
CA GLN A 23 2.65 5.39 18.72
C GLN A 23 3.94 5.30 17.88
N TYR A 24 3.92 4.56 16.78
CA TYR A 24 5.05 4.37 15.86
C TYR A 24 4.83 5.07 14.52
N ILE A 25 3.89 6.03 14.44
CA ILE A 25 3.54 6.74 13.21
C ILE A 25 3.92 8.22 13.33
N ASP A 26 4.59 8.73 12.30
CA ASP A 26 4.74 10.17 12.03
C ASP A 26 4.20 10.49 10.63
N GLY A 27 3.01 11.08 10.58
CA GLY A 27 2.30 11.34 9.33
C GLY A 27 1.97 10.05 8.56
N LYS A 28 2.63 9.84 7.42
CA LYS A 28 2.49 8.62 6.58
C LYS A 28 3.57 7.56 6.87
N LYS A 29 4.53 7.88 7.72
CA LYS A 29 5.69 7.03 7.99
C LYS A 29 5.42 6.16 9.20
N PHE A 30 5.52 4.86 9.03
CA PHE A 30 5.47 3.88 10.11
C PHE A 30 6.89 3.37 10.41
N PHE A 31 7.31 3.45 11.67
CA PHE A 31 8.66 3.07 12.12
C PHE A 31 8.62 1.76 12.93
N PRO A 32 8.72 0.59 12.27
CA PRO A 32 8.58 -0.70 12.94
C PRO A 32 9.82 -1.14 13.75
N TYR A 33 10.95 -0.47 13.58
CA TYR A 33 12.23 -0.86 14.18
C TYR A 33 12.77 0.26 15.07
N ALA A 34 13.23 -0.09 16.27
CA ALA A 34 13.87 0.84 17.18
C ALA A 34 15.27 1.26 16.69
N ASP A 35 15.71 2.44 17.12
CA ASP A 35 17.07 2.97 16.89
C ASP A 35 17.47 3.09 15.41
N THR A 36 16.49 3.26 14.52
CA THR A 36 16.70 3.48 13.09
C THR A 36 15.68 4.46 12.51
N GLU A 37 16.09 5.14 11.45
CA GLU A 37 15.21 6.01 10.64
C GLU A 37 14.48 5.21 9.54
N CYS A 38 14.56 3.87 9.57
CA CYS A 38 13.89 3.00 8.61
C CYS A 38 12.37 3.05 8.83
N TYR A 39 11.65 3.46 7.79
CA TYR A 39 10.19 3.52 7.83
C TYR A 39 9.57 2.88 6.60
N TRP A 40 8.31 2.49 6.75
CA TRP A 40 7.43 2.13 5.65
C TRP A 40 6.39 3.22 5.45
N GLU A 41 6.12 3.58 4.20
CA GLU A 41 4.98 4.45 3.90
C GLU A 41 3.68 3.64 3.99
N THR A 42 2.68 4.26 4.61
CA THR A 42 1.34 3.70 4.73
C THR A 42 0.37 4.47 3.85
N PHE A 43 -0.63 3.76 3.33
CA PHE A 43 -1.61 4.31 2.41
C PHE A 43 -3.02 3.86 2.78
N THR A 44 -4.02 4.64 2.39
CA THR A 44 -5.38 4.14 2.22
C THR A 44 -5.57 3.53 0.82
N ILE A 45 -6.64 2.76 0.62
CA ILE A 45 -6.98 2.23 -0.71
C ILE A 45 -7.18 3.38 -1.71
N ASP A 46 -7.85 4.45 -1.31
CA ASP A 46 -8.12 5.60 -2.17
C ASP A 46 -6.82 6.32 -2.58
N GLU A 47 -5.85 6.46 -1.66
CA GLU A 47 -4.54 7.02 -1.98
C GLU A 47 -3.78 6.16 -3.00
N MET A 48 -3.84 4.83 -2.86
CA MET A 48 -3.21 3.91 -3.82
C MET A 48 -3.85 4.01 -5.22
N ILE A 49 -5.19 4.09 -5.27
CA ILE A 49 -5.95 4.25 -6.52
C ILE A 49 -5.62 5.58 -7.19
N ASP A 50 -5.65 6.67 -6.43
CA ASP A 50 -5.36 8.03 -6.93
C ASP A 50 -3.93 8.13 -7.48
N LEU A 51 -2.93 7.58 -6.77
CA LEU A 51 -1.54 7.55 -7.24
C LEU A 51 -1.38 6.77 -8.54
N ALA A 52 -2.02 5.60 -8.65
CA ALA A 52 -1.98 4.78 -9.86
C ALA A 52 -2.59 5.53 -11.06
N GLN A 53 -3.77 6.13 -10.87
CA GLN A 53 -4.47 6.89 -11.90
C GLN A 53 -3.67 8.12 -12.35
N LYS A 54 -3.11 8.89 -11.41
CA LYS A 54 -2.25 10.05 -11.71
C LYS A 54 -0.99 9.69 -12.49
N THR A 55 -0.50 8.46 -12.32
CA THR A 55 0.66 7.94 -13.06
C THR A 55 0.26 7.34 -14.42
N GLY A 56 -1.01 7.45 -14.81
CA GLY A 56 -1.51 7.00 -16.11
C GLY A 56 -1.84 5.50 -16.16
N PHE A 57 -1.99 4.85 -15.02
CA PHE A 57 -2.45 3.45 -14.97
C PHE A 57 -3.97 3.37 -14.89
N LEU A 58 -4.52 2.36 -15.56
CA LEU A 58 -5.88 1.88 -15.30
C LEU A 58 -5.84 0.95 -14.10
N VAL A 59 -6.58 1.28 -13.04
CA VAL A 59 -6.75 0.39 -11.88
C VAL A 59 -7.73 -0.71 -12.25
N VAL A 60 -7.29 -1.97 -12.22
CA VAL A 60 -8.13 -3.15 -12.46
C VAL A 60 -8.79 -3.59 -11.17
N GLU A 61 -8.02 -3.64 -10.09
CA GLU A 61 -8.49 -3.98 -8.75
C GLU A 61 -7.59 -3.28 -7.74
N CYS A 62 -8.16 -2.75 -6.65
CA CYS A 62 -7.38 -2.51 -5.45
C CYS A 62 -8.21 -2.84 -4.21
N LYS A 63 -7.67 -3.67 -3.32
CA LYS A 63 -8.40 -4.20 -2.16
C LYS A 63 -7.48 -4.50 -1.00
N ARG A 64 -8.06 -4.60 0.19
CA ARG A 64 -7.41 -5.18 1.36
C ARG A 64 -7.24 -6.68 1.15
N GLY A 65 -6.03 -7.17 1.34
CA GLY A 65 -5.65 -8.58 1.33
C GLY A 65 -5.10 -9.01 2.68
N ILE A 66 -5.09 -10.31 2.93
CA ILE A 66 -4.51 -10.91 4.14
C ILE A 66 -3.19 -11.56 3.74
N VAL A 67 -2.12 -11.24 4.47
CA VAL A 67 -0.84 -11.93 4.33
C VAL A 67 -0.91 -13.25 5.11
N TYR A 68 -0.11 -14.23 4.71
CA TYR A 68 -0.02 -15.61 5.22
C TYR A 68 -0.54 -15.86 6.65
N LYS A 69 -0.26 -14.99 7.62
CA LYS A 69 -0.83 -15.02 8.98
C LYS A 69 -1.55 -13.72 9.35
N GLU A 70 -2.55 -13.83 10.22
CA GLU A 70 -3.32 -12.68 10.73
C GLU A 70 -2.45 -11.67 11.52
N GLU A 71 -1.40 -12.15 12.20
CA GLU A 71 -0.45 -11.33 12.96
C GLU A 71 0.35 -10.36 12.10
N ASP A 72 0.57 -10.70 10.82
CA ASP A 72 1.28 -9.84 9.86
C ASP A 72 0.42 -8.64 9.41
N GLY A 73 -0.88 -8.67 9.74
CA GLY A 73 -1.83 -7.64 9.38
C GLY A 73 -2.22 -7.67 7.90
N PRO A 74 -3.19 -6.82 7.53
CA PRO A 74 -3.62 -6.67 6.14
C PRO A 74 -2.58 -5.92 5.31
N ILE A 75 -2.54 -6.24 4.02
CA ILE A 75 -1.90 -5.42 2.99
C ILE A 75 -2.94 -4.79 2.09
N LEU A 76 -2.58 -3.68 1.45
CA LEU A 76 -3.33 -3.17 0.31
C LEU A 76 -2.73 -3.76 -0.95
N HIS A 77 -3.51 -4.46 -1.75
CA HIS A 77 -3.06 -5.05 -3.01
C HIS A 77 -3.76 -4.38 -4.19
N CYS A 78 -2.99 -3.83 -5.12
CA CYS A 78 -3.52 -3.29 -6.35
C CYS A 78 -2.97 -4.03 -7.59
N VAL A 79 -3.84 -4.20 -8.57
CA VAL A 79 -3.52 -4.66 -9.92
C VAL A 79 -3.88 -3.55 -10.89
N CYS A 80 -2.92 -3.13 -11.69
CA CYS A 80 -3.04 -2.04 -12.63
C CYS A 80 -2.61 -2.48 -14.03
N ARG A 81 -3.12 -1.80 -15.05
CA ARG A 81 -2.71 -1.97 -16.45
C ARG A 81 -2.18 -0.65 -16.98
N LYS A 82 -1.12 -0.70 -17.78
CA LYS A 82 -0.66 0.49 -18.52
C LYS A 82 -1.79 0.98 -19.42
N SER A 83 -2.21 2.25 -19.29
CA SER A 83 -3.10 2.87 -20.28
C SER A 83 -2.37 2.98 -21.62
N LEU A 84 -3.11 2.84 -22.72
CA LEU A 84 -2.58 2.97 -24.08
C LEU A 84 -2.23 4.42 -24.39
#